data_AF-A0A7S0Z596-F1
#
_entry.id   AF-A0A7S0Z596-F1
#
_cell.length_a   1.000
_cell.length_b   1.000
_cell.length_c   1.000
_cell.angle_alpha   90.00
_cell.angle_beta   90.00
_cell.angle_gamma   90.00
#
_symmetry.space_group_name_H-M   'P 1'
#
loop_
_entity.id
_entity.type
_entity.pdbx_description
1 polymer ?
#
loop_
_entity_poly.entity_id
_entity_poly.type
_entity_poly.pdbx_seq_one_letter_code
_entity_poly.pdbx_strand_id
1 'polypeptide(L)'
;WGRSSAASTAVSIAAAIKDLVNPTQDGDWFSTAVLSDGNPYGVPEGIVFSFPCRSKGDGSYEIVPGLEINDWLRTRIDKSAEELTSEKGCVGHLIGEYGGACPVLPDTLLPGEM
;
A
#
# COMPACT_ATOMS: atom_id res chain seq x y z
N TRP A 1 -16.58 -22.11 12.92
CA TRP A 1 -17.48 -21.19 12.18
C TRP A 1 -16.97 -19.76 12.36
N GLY A 2 -15.78 -19.50 11.81
CA GLY A 2 -15.20 -18.17 11.73
C GLY A 2 -15.82 -17.47 10.53
N ARG A 3 -16.67 -16.48 10.79
CA ARG A 3 -17.13 -15.58 9.73
C ARG A 3 -15.92 -14.70 9.44
N SER A 4 -15.43 -14.75 8.20
CA SER A 4 -14.40 -13.83 7.72
C SER A 4 -14.82 -12.38 8.02
N SER A 5 -13.86 -11.46 8.01
CA SER A 5 -14.06 -10.01 8.16
C SER A 5 -14.91 -9.37 7.05
N ALA A 6 -15.69 -10.13 6.29
CA ALA A 6 -16.42 -9.72 5.09
C ALA A 6 -17.25 -8.44 5.26
N ALA A 7 -18.03 -8.32 6.34
CA ALA A 7 -18.84 -7.13 6.58
C ALA A 7 -17.97 -5.88 6.81
N SER A 8 -16.90 -6.01 7.60
CA SER A 8 -15.95 -4.91 7.83
C SER A 8 -15.13 -4.60 6.57
N THR A 9 -14.73 -5.60 5.80
CA THR A 9 -14.01 -5.40 4.52
C THR A 9 -14.88 -4.67 3.52
N ALA A 10 -16.17 -5.00 3.42
CA ALA A 10 -17.11 -4.26 2.56
C ALA A 10 -17.23 -2.79 2.97
N VAL A 11 -17.24 -2.50 4.27
CA VAL A 11 -17.24 -1.12 4.80
C VAL A 11 -15.93 -0.41 4.46
N SER A 12 -14.78 -1.06 4.62
CA SER A 12 -13.47 -0.48 4.28
C SER A 12 -13.34 -0.17 2.79
N ILE A 13 -13.84 -1.04 1.91
CA ILE A 13 -13.88 -0.78 0.45
C ILE A 13 -14.76 0.43 0.15
N ALA A 14 -15.95 0.51 0.74
CA ALA A 14 -16.84 1.65 0.55
C ALA A 14 -16.23 2.95 1.08
N ALA A 15 -15.48 2.90 2.19
CA ALA A 15 -14.74 4.04 2.73
C ALA A 15 -13.62 4.48 1.77
N ALA A 16 -12.78 3.54 1.29
CA ALA A 16 -11.70 3.86 0.37
C ALA A 16 -12.20 4.54 -0.93
N ILE A 17 -13.34 4.13 -1.46
CA ILE A 17 -13.96 4.81 -2.61
C ILE A 17 -14.42 6.22 -2.22
N LYS A 18 -15.08 6.36 -1.06
CA LYS A 18 -15.53 7.68 -0.56
C LYS A 18 -14.37 8.65 -0.36
N ASP A 19 -13.23 8.17 0.12
CA ASP A 19 -12.04 9.00 0.36
C ASP A 19 -11.47 9.56 -0.95
N LEU A 20 -11.71 8.90 -2.08
CA LEU A 20 -11.31 9.39 -3.41
C LEU A 20 -12.32 10.33 -4.05
N VAL A 21 -13.63 10.16 -3.78
CA VAL A 21 -14.71 10.94 -4.41
C VAL A 21 -15.27 12.07 -3.53
N ASN A 22 -14.73 12.24 -2.32
CA ASN A 22 -15.00 13.40 -1.46
C ASN A 22 -13.68 14.10 -1.14
N PRO A 23 -13.67 15.45 -1.05
CA PRO A 23 -12.48 16.16 -0.61
C PRO A 23 -12.04 15.69 0.79
N THR A 24 -10.77 15.33 0.92
CA THR A 24 -10.18 15.02 2.23
C THR A 24 -10.17 16.29 3.10
N GLN A 25 -10.45 16.14 4.39
CA GLN A 25 -10.49 17.27 5.33
C GLN A 25 -9.08 17.87 5.51
N ASP A 26 -9.02 19.17 5.75
CA ASP A 26 -7.75 19.87 5.97
C ASP A 26 -6.98 19.28 7.17
N GLY A 27 -5.74 18.88 6.92
CA GLY A 27 -4.87 18.26 7.92
C GLY A 27 -5.07 16.75 8.10
N ASP A 28 -5.99 16.13 7.35
CA ASP A 28 -6.26 14.68 7.39
C ASP A 28 -5.77 13.95 6.12
N TRP A 29 -5.70 12.63 6.19
CA TRP A 29 -5.32 11.75 5.08
C TRP A 29 -5.90 10.34 5.26
N PHE A 30 -6.00 9.61 4.15
CA PHE A 30 -6.38 8.21 4.13
C PHE A 30 -5.21 7.34 3.64
N SER A 31 -5.19 6.09 4.06
CA SER A 31 -4.19 5.12 3.60
C SER A 31 -4.69 4.43 2.32
N THR A 32 -3.88 4.44 1.27
CA THR A 32 -4.17 3.68 0.05
C THR A 32 -2.89 3.18 -0.60
N ALA A 33 -2.97 1.99 -1.21
CA ALA A 33 -1.85 1.39 -1.92
C ALA A 33 -1.81 1.89 -3.35
N VAL A 34 -0.71 2.55 -3.71
CA VAL A 34 -0.52 3.24 -4.99
C VAL A 34 0.87 2.96 -5.52
N LEU A 35 1.12 3.29 -6.80
CA LEU A 35 2.47 3.19 -7.36
C LEU A 35 3.41 4.10 -6.58
N SER A 36 4.55 3.56 -6.17
CA SER A 36 5.55 4.27 -5.36
C SER A 36 6.40 5.27 -6.15
N ASP A 37 6.21 5.40 -7.46
CA ASP A 37 7.04 6.28 -8.31
C ASP A 37 6.95 7.75 -7.86
N GLY A 38 8.10 8.39 -7.68
CA GLY A 38 8.14 9.80 -7.24
C GLY A 38 7.67 10.06 -5.81
N ASN A 39 7.54 9.04 -4.96
CA ASN A 39 7.15 9.22 -3.56
C ASN A 39 8.19 10.06 -2.77
N PRO A 40 7.76 10.90 -1.82
CA PRO A 40 8.66 11.75 -1.03
C PRO A 40 9.37 11.01 0.13
N TYR A 41 9.10 9.72 0.31
CA TYR A 41 9.49 8.95 1.50
C TYR A 41 10.66 7.99 1.25
N GLY A 42 11.21 7.96 0.04
CA GLY A 42 12.34 7.09 -0.31
C GLY A 42 11.99 5.61 -0.24
N VAL A 43 10.72 5.24 -0.48
CA VAL A 43 10.32 3.86 -0.76
C VAL A 43 10.78 3.53 -2.20
N PRO A 44 11.25 2.30 -2.49
CA PRO A 44 11.64 1.90 -3.85
C PRO A 44 10.53 2.14 -4.87
N GLU A 45 10.88 2.57 -6.08
CA GLU A 45 9.93 2.80 -7.18
C GLU A 45 9.48 1.48 -7.83
N GLY A 46 8.36 1.54 -8.56
CA GLY A 46 7.83 0.44 -9.34
C GLY A 46 7.19 -0.68 -8.52
N ILE A 47 6.76 -0.40 -7.29
CA ILE A 47 5.96 -1.29 -6.45
C ILE A 47 4.64 -0.61 -6.05
N VAL A 48 3.66 -1.40 -5.64
CA VAL A 48 2.41 -0.89 -5.04
C VAL A 48 2.61 -0.87 -3.52
N PHE A 49 2.66 0.32 -2.92
CA PHE A 49 2.91 0.51 -1.50
C PHE A 49 1.85 1.42 -0.88
N SER A 50 1.47 1.17 0.38
CA SER A 50 0.46 1.95 1.08
C SER A 50 1.05 3.26 1.62
N PHE A 51 0.53 4.39 1.15
CA PHE A 51 0.97 5.73 1.56
C PHE A 51 -0.17 6.54 2.18
N PRO A 52 0.16 7.56 3.00
CA PRO A 52 -0.80 8.59 3.38
C PRO A 52 -1.10 9.48 2.17
N CYS A 53 -2.37 9.50 1.76
CA CYS A 53 -2.84 10.22 0.59
C CYS A 53 -3.99 11.15 0.95
N ARG A 54 -4.18 12.19 0.13
CA ARG A 54 -5.36 13.06 0.18
C ARG A 54 -5.92 13.27 -1.22
N SER A 55 -7.21 13.55 -1.31
CA SER A 55 -7.95 13.74 -2.55
C SER A 55 -8.71 15.06 -2.55
N LYS A 56 -8.91 15.63 -3.75
CA LYS A 56 -9.82 16.77 -3.99
C LYS A 56 -11.28 16.33 -4.22
N GLY A 57 -11.56 15.03 -4.13
CA GLY A 57 -12.87 14.44 -4.41
C GLY A 57 -13.16 14.22 -5.90
N ASP A 58 -12.16 14.31 -6.76
CA ASP A 58 -12.27 14.11 -8.21
C ASP A 58 -11.83 12.70 -8.67
N GLY A 59 -11.63 11.79 -7.71
CA GLY A 59 -11.10 10.45 -7.96
C GLY A 59 -9.58 10.38 -8.06
N SER A 60 -8.88 11.53 -8.08
CA SER A 60 -7.42 11.58 -7.99
C SER A 60 -6.94 11.58 -6.55
N TYR A 61 -5.63 11.44 -6.35
CA TYR A 61 -4.99 11.56 -5.05
C TYR A 61 -3.60 12.17 -5.21
N GLU A 62 -3.06 12.68 -4.11
CA GLU A 62 -1.64 13.00 -3.96
C GLU A 62 -1.12 12.39 -2.67
N ILE A 63 0.13 11.91 -2.71
CA ILE A 63 0.83 11.46 -1.51
C ILE A 63 1.13 12.70 -0.67
N VAL A 64 0.68 12.69 0.59
CA VAL A 64 0.94 13.79 1.53
C VAL A 64 2.45 13.84 1.77
N PRO A 65 3.14 14.98 1.58
CA PRO A 65 4.56 15.11 1.89
C PRO A 65 4.80 15.63 3.31
N GLY A 66 6.04 15.56 3.77
CA GLY A 66 6.50 16.27 4.98
C GLY A 66 6.11 15.62 6.31
N LEU A 67 5.64 14.37 6.31
CA LEU A 67 5.45 13.62 7.55
C LEU A 67 6.81 13.14 8.08
N GLU A 68 6.99 13.24 9.39
CA GLU A 68 8.23 12.82 10.06
C GLU A 68 8.34 11.29 10.10
N ILE A 69 9.47 10.78 9.60
CA ILE A 69 9.83 9.37 9.71
C ILE A 69 10.99 9.24 10.68
N ASN A 70 10.73 8.67 11.86
CA ASN A 70 11.77 8.31 12.81
C ASN A 70 12.43 6.97 12.45
N ASP A 71 13.55 6.64 13.08
CA ASP A 71 14.34 5.43 12.78
C ASP A 71 13.55 4.13 12.94
N TRP A 72 12.67 4.08 13.95
CA TRP A 72 11.82 2.92 14.18
C TRP A 72 10.82 2.71 13.04
N LEU A 73 10.16 3.78 12.61
CA LEU A 73 9.20 3.74 11.50
C LEU A 73 9.91 3.44 10.19
N ARG A 74 11.08 4.05 9.95
CA ARG A 74 11.91 3.78 8.76
C ARG A 74 12.23 2.30 8.64
N THR A 75 12.70 1.69 9.72
CA THR A 75 13.02 0.26 9.76
C THR A 75 11.81 -0.62 9.42
N ARG A 76 10.58 -0.21 9.77
CA ARG A 76 9.36 -0.94 9.43
C ARG A 76 8.96 -0.78 7.97
N ILE A 77 9.04 0.45 7.45
CA ILE A 77 8.78 0.75 6.05
C ILE A 77 9.73 -0.04 5.14
N ASP A 78 11.03 -0.05 5.47
CA ASP A 78 12.04 -0.76 4.68
C ASP A 78 11.77 -2.27 4.62
N LYS A 79 11.42 -2.88 5.76
CA LYS A 79 11.08 -4.31 5.79
C LYS A 79 9.89 -4.66 4.91
N SER A 80 8.82 -3.87 4.94
CA SER A 80 7.66 -4.09 4.07
C SER A 80 7.98 -3.82 2.60
N ALA A 81 8.82 -2.83 2.30
CA ALA A 81 9.26 -2.55 0.93
C ALA A 81 10.14 -3.68 0.36
N GLU A 82 11.01 -4.27 1.18
CA GLU A 82 11.84 -5.43 0.81
C GLU A 82 10.97 -6.66 0.49
N GLU A 83 9.93 -6.91 1.29
CA GLU A 83 8.95 -7.97 1.05
C GLU A 83 8.25 -7.78 -0.31
N LEU A 84 7.69 -6.59 -0.56
CA LEU A 84 7.01 -6.27 -1.82
C LEU A 84 7.94 -6.33 -3.04
N THR A 85 9.21 -5.95 -2.87
CA THR A 85 10.21 -6.06 -3.94
C THR A 85 10.52 -7.53 -4.25
N SER A 86 10.54 -8.39 -3.22
CA SER A 86 10.71 -9.84 -3.38
C SER A 86 9.51 -10.49 -4.07
N GLU A 87 8.29 -10.08 -3.72
CA GLU A 87 7.07 -10.53 -4.39
C GLU A 87 7.04 -10.09 -5.86
N LYS A 88 7.41 -8.84 -6.15
CA LYS A 88 7.55 -8.34 -7.53
C LYS A 88 8.50 -9.21 -8.35
N GLY A 89 9.68 -9.54 -7.81
CA GLY A 89 10.64 -10.44 -8.46
C GLY A 89 10.09 -11.85 -8.71
N CYS A 90 9.25 -12.36 -7.80
CA CYS A 90 8.60 -13.66 -7.96
C CYS A 90 7.62 -13.66 -9.15
N VAL A 91 6.86 -12.57 -9.30
CA VAL A 91 5.89 -12.40 -10.39
C VAL A 91 6.47 -11.71 -11.63
N GLY A 92 7.81 -11.56 -11.74
CA GLY A 92 8.47 -10.88 -12.87
C GLY A 92 7.97 -11.35 -14.25
N HIS A 93 7.80 -12.66 -14.39
CA HIS A 93 7.29 -13.32 -15.60
C HIS A 93 5.84 -12.96 -15.96
N LEU A 94 5.05 -12.39 -15.04
CA LEU A 94 3.68 -11.91 -15.26
C LEU A 94 3.61 -10.42 -15.58
N ILE A 95 4.66 -9.65 -15.24
CA ILE A 95 4.70 -8.19 -15.39
C ILE A 95 5.65 -7.72 -16.50
N GLY A 96 6.10 -8.65 -17.36
CA GLY A 96 6.93 -8.33 -18.53
C GLY A 96 8.43 -8.28 -18.24
N GLU A 97 8.88 -8.71 -17.06
CA GLU A 97 10.29 -8.91 -16.74
C GLU A 97 10.73 -10.33 -17.15
N TYR A 98 12.01 -10.50 -17.51
CA TYR A 98 12.53 -11.80 -17.95
C TYR A 98 12.78 -12.73 -16.75
N GLY A 99 12.06 -13.84 -16.70
CA GLY A 99 12.17 -14.86 -15.64
C GLY A 99 11.34 -14.53 -14.39
N GLY A 100 11.48 -15.36 -13.35
CA GLY A 100 10.88 -15.13 -12.05
C GLY A 100 11.77 -15.78 -10.98
N ALA A 101 12.13 -15.01 -9.96
CA ALA A 101 12.87 -15.51 -8.81
C ALA A 101 12.02 -15.27 -7.57
N CYS A 102 11.69 -16.31 -6.82
CA CYS A 102 10.78 -16.22 -5.68
C CYS A 102 11.53 -16.37 -4.33
N PRO A 103 12.29 -15.36 -3.87
CA PRO A 103 12.92 -15.34 -2.57
C PRO A 103 11.96 -14.85 -1.46
N VAL A 104 10.65 -15.09 -1.61
CA VAL A 104 9.64 -14.64 -0.64
C VAL A 104 9.73 -15.45 0.65
N LEU A 105 9.52 -14.79 1.80
CA LEU A 105 9.49 -15.46 3.10
C LEU A 105 8.22 -16.32 3.23
N PRO A 106 8.28 -17.49 3.88
CA PRO A 106 7.09 -18.30 4.12
C PRO A 106 6.20 -17.65 5.20
N ASP A 107 4.91 -17.53 4.86
CA ASP A 107 3.78 -17.15 5.72
C ASP A 107 3.84 -15.73 6.31
N THR A 108 3.57 -14.74 5.47
CA THR A 108 3.30 -13.35 5.86
C THR A 108 1.81 -12.98 5.74
N LEU A 109 0.96 -13.98 5.52
CA LEU A 109 -0.48 -13.79 5.35
C LEU A 109 -1.10 -13.27 6.66
N LEU A 110 -2.00 -12.28 6.54
CA LEU A 110 -2.68 -11.75 7.70
C LEU A 110 -3.63 -12.80 8.30
N PRO A 111 -3.59 -13.02 9.64
CA PRO A 111 -4.50 -13.95 10.27
C PRO A 111 -5.98 -13.60 10.02
N GLY A 112 -6.77 -14.59 9.60
CA GLY A 112 -8.20 -14.42 9.37
C GLY A 112 -8.59 -14.02 7.94
N GLU A 113 -7.62 -13.86 7.05
CA GLU A 113 -7.83 -13.85 5.60
C GLU A 113 -7.86 -15.29 5.07
N MET A 114 -8.68 -15.54 4.03
CA MET A 114 -8.91 -16.86 3.42
C MET A 114 -8.37 -16.88 2.00
#